data_AF-A0A840TU39-F1
#
_entry.id   AF-A0A840TU39-F1
#
_cell.length_a   1.000
_cell.length_b   1.000
_cell.length_c   1.000
_cell.angle_alpha   90.00
_cell.angle_beta   90.00
_cell.angle_gamma   90.00
#
_symmetry.space_group_name_H-M   'P 1'
#
loop_
_entity.id
_entity.type
_entity.pdbx_description
1 polymer ?
#
loop_
_entity_poly.entity_id
_entity_poly.type
_entity_poly.pdbx_seq_one_letter_code
_entity_poly.pdbx_strand_id
1 'polypeptide(L)'
;MTNRQLLLVQQSWKLLREIDPALLGDVFYERLFIQYPSLRAMFKGPMENQYQKFIDTLSILVARLDRPEAVGKEINQLAQSHAGYGVKPEHYVAVKEALLWTLEQGLGQDWNEEVRQAWICCYDLLTSVMLAKKG
;
A
#
# COMPACT_ATOMS: atom_id res chain seq x y z
N MET A 1 7.29 -14.55 -0.68
CA MET A 1 7.91 -13.62 -1.64
C MET A 1 9.34 -14.07 -1.90
N THR A 2 9.83 -14.02 -3.15
CA THR A 2 11.22 -14.38 -3.51
C THR A 2 12.14 -13.16 -3.47
N ASN A 3 13.47 -13.37 -3.45
CA ASN A 3 14.45 -12.28 -3.52
C ASN A 3 14.28 -11.41 -4.79
N ARG A 4 13.92 -12.04 -5.92
CA ARG A 4 13.65 -11.31 -7.17
C ARG A 4 12.43 -10.39 -7.03
N GLN A 5 11.33 -10.89 -6.46
CA GLN A 5 10.13 -10.08 -6.21
C GLN A 5 10.43 -8.92 -5.26
N LEU A 6 11.23 -9.16 -4.22
CA LEU A 6 11.68 -8.11 -3.31
C LEU A 6 12.41 -6.98 -4.05
N LEU A 7 13.38 -7.33 -4.87
CA LEU A 7 14.16 -6.36 -5.65
C LEU A 7 13.28 -5.58 -6.62
N LEU A 8 12.35 -6.24 -7.31
CA LEU A 8 11.41 -5.59 -8.23
C LEU A 8 10.54 -4.55 -7.51
N VAL A 9 10.02 -4.88 -6.31
CA VAL A 9 9.23 -3.93 -5.51
C VAL A 9 10.09 -2.73 -5.08
N GLN A 10 11.29 -2.97 -4.55
CA GLN A 10 12.17 -1.88 -4.10
C GLN A 10 12.66 -0.98 -5.24
N GLN A 11 13.01 -1.58 -6.39
CA GLN A 11 13.51 -0.84 -7.55
C GLN A 11 12.39 -0.02 -8.19
N SER A 12 11.22 -0.62 -8.41
CA SER A 12 10.07 0.12 -8.95
C SER A 12 9.60 1.21 -8.00
N TRP A 13 9.51 0.95 -6.68
CA TRP A 13 9.16 1.99 -5.71
C TRP A 13 10.15 3.16 -5.71
N LYS A 14 11.45 2.89 -5.94
CA LYS A 14 12.47 3.94 -6.02
C LYS A 14 12.19 4.94 -7.16
N LEU A 15 11.64 4.50 -8.28
CA LEU A 15 11.30 5.38 -9.42
C LEU A 15 10.17 6.35 -9.04
N LEU A 16 9.23 5.91 -8.20
CA LEU A 16 8.12 6.74 -7.74
C LEU A 16 8.52 7.78 -6.68
N ARG A 17 9.73 7.68 -6.10
CA ARG A 17 10.21 8.66 -5.09
C ARG A 17 10.51 10.04 -5.65
N GLU A 18 10.59 10.19 -6.97
CA GLU A 18 10.73 11.49 -7.62
C GLU A 18 9.38 12.22 -7.75
N ILE A 19 8.27 11.52 -7.52
CA ILE A 19 6.92 12.08 -7.52
C ILE A 19 6.62 12.64 -6.14
N ASP A 20 5.94 13.79 -6.09
CA ASP A 20 5.42 14.36 -4.85
C ASP A 20 4.52 13.31 -4.13
N PRO A 21 4.84 12.94 -2.88
CA PRO A 21 4.03 12.00 -2.10
C PRO A 21 2.56 12.43 -1.96
N ALA A 22 2.29 13.73 -1.86
CA ALA A 22 0.92 14.23 -1.78
C ALA A 22 0.15 13.95 -3.08
N LEU A 23 0.79 14.15 -4.24
CA LEU A 23 0.21 13.85 -5.54
C LEU A 23 -0.02 12.34 -5.73
N LEU A 24 0.97 11.51 -5.38
CA LEU A 24 0.83 10.05 -5.51
C LEU A 24 -0.28 9.51 -4.59
N GLY A 25 -0.39 10.05 -3.39
CA GLY A 25 -1.48 9.73 -2.47
C GLY A 25 -2.84 10.20 -2.99
N ASP A 26 -2.94 11.40 -3.55
CA ASP A 26 -4.18 11.93 -4.12
C ASP A 26 -4.69 11.04 -5.26
N VAL A 27 -3.83 10.70 -6.23
CA VAL A 27 -4.16 9.79 -7.34
C VAL A 27 -4.66 8.43 -6.83
N PHE A 28 -4.01 7.87 -5.80
CA PHE A 28 -4.43 6.62 -5.19
C PHE A 28 -5.82 6.72 -4.55
N TYR A 29 -6.06 7.75 -3.73
CA TYR A 29 -7.32 7.91 -3.03
C TYR A 29 -8.47 8.30 -3.94
N GLU A 30 -8.23 9.14 -4.94
CA GLU A 30 -9.21 9.45 -5.98
C GLU A 30 -9.63 8.17 -6.71
N ARG A 31 -8.67 7.35 -7.14
CA ARG A 31 -8.96 6.06 -7.77
C ARG A 31 -9.79 5.15 -6.85
N LEU A 32 -9.39 5.03 -5.58
CA LEU A 32 -10.08 4.22 -4.59
C LEU A 32 -11.54 4.65 -4.42
N PHE A 33 -11.79 5.95 -4.32
CA PHE A 33 -13.14 6.47 -4.05
C PHE A 33 -14.03 6.54 -5.29
N ILE A 34 -13.45 6.66 -6.50
CA ILE A 34 -14.20 6.50 -7.75
C ILE A 34 -14.72 5.06 -7.86
N GLN A 35 -13.86 4.06 -7.58
CA GLN A 35 -14.22 2.65 -7.74
C GLN A 35 -15.04 2.11 -6.56
N TYR A 36 -14.81 2.62 -5.35
CA TYR A 36 -15.47 2.21 -4.11
C TYR A 36 -15.92 3.41 -3.27
N PRO A 37 -16.97 4.15 -3.69
CA PRO A 37 -17.39 5.38 -3.04
C PRO A 37 -17.75 5.24 -1.56
N SER A 38 -18.23 4.08 -1.14
CA SER A 38 -18.58 3.79 0.25
C SER A 38 -17.40 3.86 1.21
N LEU A 39 -16.17 3.63 0.73
CA LEU A 39 -14.96 3.67 1.56
C LEU A 39 -14.60 5.09 1.99
N ARG A 40 -15.04 6.13 1.26
CA ARG A 40 -14.73 7.54 1.59
C ARG A 40 -15.15 7.90 3.01
N ALA A 41 -16.28 7.34 3.48
CA ALA A 41 -16.81 7.60 4.82
C ALA A 41 -15.92 7.07 5.96
N MET A 42 -15.00 6.13 5.66
CA MET A 42 -14.05 5.60 6.64
C MET A 42 -12.87 6.55 6.90
N PHE A 43 -12.56 7.44 5.96
CA PHE A 43 -11.45 8.39 6.05
C PHE A 43 -11.94 9.73 6.60
N LYS A 44 -11.79 9.91 7.92
CA LYS A 44 -12.18 11.13 8.63
C LYS A 44 -11.04 12.16 8.62
N GLY A 45 -11.37 13.43 8.43
CA GLY A 45 -10.42 14.55 8.48
C GLY A 45 -9.86 14.96 7.10
N PRO A 46 -8.85 15.86 7.09
CA PRO A 46 -8.23 16.34 5.86
C PRO A 46 -7.49 15.23 5.13
N MET A 47 -7.77 15.06 3.85
CA MET A 47 -7.18 13.99 3.04
C MET A 47 -5.69 14.24 2.75
N GLU A 48 -5.24 15.49 2.64
CA GLU A 48 -3.83 15.85 2.40
C GLU A 48 -2.88 15.18 3.40
N ASN A 49 -3.23 15.20 4.70
CA ASN A 49 -2.45 14.53 5.74
C ASN A 49 -2.46 13.00 5.58
N GLN A 50 -3.58 12.45 5.09
CA GLN A 50 -3.75 11.02 4.87
C GLN A 50 -2.93 10.54 3.66
N TYR A 51 -2.81 11.37 2.62
CA TYR A 51 -2.02 11.09 1.42
C TYR A 51 -0.55 10.89 1.79
N GLN A 52 0.03 11.87 2.47
CA GLN A 52 1.41 11.80 2.94
C GLN A 52 1.64 10.58 3.85
N LYS A 53 0.76 10.40 4.85
CA LYS A 53 0.87 9.28 5.79
C LYS A 53 0.85 7.91 5.10
N PHE A 54 0.02 7.75 4.07
CA PHE A 54 -0.06 6.51 3.31
C PHE A 54 1.26 6.24 2.57
N ILE A 55 1.78 7.21 1.83
CA ILE A 55 3.03 7.06 1.07
C ILE A 55 4.24 6.86 1.97
N ASP A 56 4.31 7.55 3.11
CA ASP A 56 5.39 7.38 4.10
C ASP A 56 5.36 5.96 4.69
N THR A 57 4.18 5.49 5.08
CA THR A 57 4.01 4.14 5.63
C THR A 57 4.41 3.08 4.61
N LEU A 58 3.96 3.22 3.36
CA LEU A 58 4.32 2.29 2.29
C LEU A 58 5.83 2.32 1.99
N SER A 59 6.45 3.50 1.99
CA SER A 59 7.89 3.67 1.81
C SER A 59 8.71 2.98 2.91
N ILE A 60 8.29 3.11 4.17
CA ILE A 60 8.96 2.44 5.30
C ILE A 60 8.85 0.92 5.16
N LEU A 61 7.66 0.42 4.82
CA LEU A 61 7.43 -1.02 4.64
C LEU A 61 8.27 -1.58 3.49
N VAL A 62 8.26 -0.92 2.33
CA VAL A 62 9.04 -1.33 1.14
C VAL A 62 10.54 -1.33 1.42
N ALA A 63 11.04 -0.28 2.10
CA ALA A 63 12.45 -0.14 2.43
C ALA A 63 12.96 -1.24 3.40
N ARG A 64 12.06 -1.90 4.13
CA ARG A 64 12.40 -2.92 5.13
C ARG A 64 11.87 -4.32 4.78
N LEU A 65 11.44 -4.55 3.53
CA LEU A 65 10.95 -5.86 3.08
C LEU A 65 11.98 -6.99 3.23
N ASP A 66 13.27 -6.67 3.25
CA ASP A 66 14.39 -7.60 3.46
C ASP A 66 14.63 -7.93 4.94
N ARG A 67 14.00 -7.18 5.86
CA ARG A 67 14.10 -7.32 7.31
C ARG A 67 12.72 -7.28 7.96
N PRO A 68 11.84 -8.26 7.66
CA PRO A 68 10.47 -8.26 8.13
C PRO A 68 10.34 -8.19 9.67
N GLU A 69 11.31 -8.73 10.41
CA GLU A 69 11.39 -8.61 11.87
C GLU A 69 11.55 -7.15 12.35
N ALA A 70 12.17 -6.29 11.55
CA ALA A 70 12.42 -4.88 11.88
C ALA A 70 11.19 -3.96 11.63
N VAL A 71 10.12 -4.49 11.05
CA VAL A 71 8.82 -3.79 10.89
C VAL A 71 7.69 -4.45 11.65
N GLY A 72 7.97 -5.52 12.39
CA GLY A 72 6.95 -6.28 13.10
C GLY A 72 6.13 -5.41 14.06
N LYS A 73 6.78 -4.47 14.76
CA LYS A 73 6.08 -3.56 15.70
C LYS A 73 5.17 -2.58 14.96
N GLU A 74 5.65 -1.99 13.88
CA GLU A 74 4.92 -1.02 13.06
C GLU A 74 3.71 -1.68 12.38
N ILE A 75 3.90 -2.86 11.77
CA ILE A 75 2.79 -3.64 11.18
C ILE A 75 1.77 -4.01 12.25
N ASN A 76 2.21 -4.37 13.45
CA ASN A 76 1.32 -4.68 14.57
C ASN A 76 0.46 -3.49 14.99
N GLN A 77 1.06 -2.30 15.09
CA GLN A 77 0.32 -1.06 15.41
C GLN A 77 -0.64 -0.68 14.28
N LEU A 78 -0.22 -0.89 13.02
CA LEU A 78 -1.03 -0.65 11.84
C LEU A 78 -2.26 -1.57 11.82
N ALA A 79 -2.07 -2.87 12.10
CA ALA A 79 -3.13 -3.86 12.18
C ALA A 79 -4.16 -3.52 13.27
N GLN A 80 -3.71 -3.14 14.47
CA GLN A 80 -4.59 -2.71 15.56
C GLN A 80 -5.39 -1.46 15.19
N SER A 81 -4.75 -0.49 14.55
CA SER A 81 -5.43 0.73 14.08
C SER A 81 -6.49 0.40 13.03
N HIS A 82 -6.18 -0.44 12.04
CA HIS A 82 -7.11 -0.85 11.00
C HIS A 82 -8.32 -1.61 11.58
N ALA A 83 -8.09 -2.49 12.56
CA ALA A 83 -9.17 -3.14 13.29
C ALA A 83 -10.05 -2.13 14.03
N GLY A 84 -9.44 -1.16 14.72
CA GLY A 84 -10.15 -0.07 15.40
C GLY A 84 -10.95 0.85 14.47
N TYR A 85 -10.53 0.99 13.22
CA TYR A 85 -11.26 1.73 12.18
C TYR A 85 -12.41 0.93 11.55
N GLY A 86 -12.56 -0.35 11.89
CA GLY A 86 -13.57 -1.23 11.29
C GLY A 86 -13.22 -1.69 9.88
N VAL A 87 -11.93 -1.75 9.53
CA VAL A 87 -11.48 -2.28 8.24
C VAL A 87 -11.77 -3.79 8.17
N LYS A 88 -12.40 -4.21 7.07
CA LYS A 88 -12.77 -5.59 6.79
C LYS A 88 -11.89 -6.19 5.69
N PRO A 89 -11.82 -7.53 5.56
CA PRO A 89 -11.10 -8.20 4.47
C PRO A 89 -11.42 -7.66 3.08
N GLU A 90 -12.70 -7.39 2.79
CA GLU A 90 -13.16 -6.82 1.51
C GLU A 90 -12.56 -5.45 1.18
N HIS A 91 -12.23 -4.63 2.19
CA HIS A 91 -11.60 -3.33 1.95
C HIS A 91 -10.15 -3.46 1.47
N TYR A 92 -9.44 -4.52 1.88
CA TYR A 92 -8.08 -4.75 1.40
C TYR A 92 -8.04 -5.10 -0.09
N VAL A 93 -9.10 -5.71 -0.63
CA VAL A 93 -9.21 -5.97 -2.07
C VAL A 93 -9.31 -4.66 -2.84
N ALA A 94 -10.21 -3.77 -2.41
CA ALA A 94 -10.37 -2.44 -3.00
C ALA A 94 -9.08 -1.61 -2.98
N VAL A 95 -8.37 -1.61 -1.83
CA VAL A 95 -7.08 -0.93 -1.69
C VAL A 95 -6.01 -1.53 -2.60
N LYS A 96 -5.99 -2.87 -2.76
CA LYS A 96 -5.05 -3.55 -3.66
C LYS A 96 -5.23 -3.10 -5.10
N GLU A 97 -6.48 -3.07 -5.57
CA GLU A 97 -6.80 -2.67 -6.94
C GLU A 97 -6.41 -1.23 -7.21
N ALA A 98 -6.76 -0.31 -6.31
CA ALA A 98 -6.38 1.09 -6.42
C ALA A 98 -4.84 1.29 -6.37
N LEU A 99 -4.14 0.56 -5.50
CA LEU A 99 -2.69 0.63 -5.40
C LEU A 99 -2.02 0.14 -6.69
N LEU A 100 -2.39 -1.04 -7.19
CA LEU A 100 -1.80 -1.58 -8.42
C LEU A 100 -2.05 -0.68 -9.62
N TRP A 101 -3.26 -0.10 -9.73
CA TRP A 101 -3.56 0.87 -10.78
C TRP A 101 -2.69 2.13 -10.65
N THR A 102 -2.51 2.64 -9.44
CA THR A 102 -1.67 3.82 -9.18
C THR A 102 -0.20 3.57 -9.54
N LEU A 103 0.31 2.38 -9.18
CA LEU A 103 1.66 1.96 -9.55
C LEU A 103 1.82 1.85 -11.06
N GLU A 104 0.85 1.27 -11.75
CA GLU A 104 0.83 1.20 -13.22
C GLU A 104 0.89 2.58 -13.87
N GLN A 105 0.09 3.54 -13.39
CA GLN A 105 0.11 4.91 -13.93
C GLN A 105 1.43 5.62 -13.63
N GLY A 106 1.97 5.47 -12.43
CA GLY A 106 3.19 6.15 -12.01
C GLY A 106 4.47 5.58 -12.63
N LEU A 107 4.50 4.27 -12.90
CA LEU A 107 5.67 3.58 -13.48
C LEU A 107 5.67 3.59 -15.01
N GLY A 108 4.51 3.73 -15.66
CA GLY A 108 4.41 3.82 -17.11
C GLY A 108 5.10 2.66 -17.82
N GLN A 109 6.17 2.96 -18.57
CA GLN A 109 6.92 1.95 -19.33
C GLN A 109 7.69 0.94 -18.46
N ASP A 110 7.98 1.29 -17.20
CA ASP A 110 8.62 0.38 -16.24
C ASP A 110 7.62 -0.60 -15.60
N TRP A 111 6.31 -0.44 -15.84
CA TRP A 111 5.30 -1.38 -15.41
C TRP A 111 5.22 -2.57 -16.36
N ASN A 112 5.41 -3.78 -15.83
CA ASN A 112 5.28 -5.03 -16.56
C ASN A 112 4.73 -6.14 -15.65
N GLU A 113 4.44 -7.30 -16.23
CA GLU A 113 3.81 -8.41 -15.50
C GLU A 113 4.65 -8.90 -14.31
N GLU A 114 5.99 -8.89 -14.41
CA GLU A 114 6.83 -9.30 -13.28
C GLU A 114 6.74 -8.32 -12.10
N VAL A 115 6.78 -7.02 -12.40
CA VAL A 115 6.61 -5.94 -11.40
C VAL A 115 5.24 -6.04 -10.77
N ARG A 116 4.18 -6.22 -11.58
CA ARG A 116 2.81 -6.40 -11.11
C ARG A 116 2.69 -7.58 -10.14
N GLN A 117 3.22 -8.75 -10.51
CA GLN A 117 3.18 -9.94 -9.66
C GLN A 117 3.99 -9.79 -8.38
N ALA A 118 5.11 -9.07 -8.44
CA ALA A 118 5.91 -8.76 -7.26
C ALA A 118 5.13 -7.89 -6.27
N TRP A 119 4.44 -6.85 -6.74
CA TRP A 119 3.59 -5.99 -5.92
C TRP A 119 2.36 -6.71 -5.35
N ILE A 120 1.72 -7.57 -6.15
CA ILE A 120 0.64 -8.46 -5.68
C ILE A 120 1.13 -9.31 -4.50
N CYS A 121 2.27 -9.99 -4.66
CA CYS A 121 2.82 -10.85 -3.62
C CYS A 121 3.21 -10.06 -2.36
N CYS A 122 3.80 -8.87 -2.54
CA CYS A 122 4.17 -7.99 -1.44
C CYS A 122 2.93 -7.52 -0.65
N TYR A 123 1.91 -7.03 -1.35
CA TYR A 123 0.68 -6.57 -0.73
C TYR A 123 -0.04 -7.70 0.01
N ASP A 124 -0.17 -8.86 -0.62
CA ASP A 124 -0.84 -10.02 -0.02
C ASP A 124 -0.10 -10.50 1.24
N LEU A 125 1.24 -10.51 1.21
CA LEU A 125 2.04 -10.83 2.39
C LEU A 125 1.76 -9.83 3.53
N LEU A 126 1.83 -8.53 3.27
CA LEU A 126 1.61 -7.50 4.30
C LEU A 126 0.20 -7.56 4.89
N THR A 127 -0.81 -7.66 4.04
CA THR A 127 -2.22 -7.73 4.48
C THR A 127 -2.54 -9.04 5.19
N SER A 128 -1.90 -10.16 4.82
CA SER A 128 -2.06 -11.42 5.56
C SER A 128 -1.64 -11.30 7.02
N VAL A 129 -0.55 -10.56 7.31
CA VAL A 129 -0.09 -10.29 8.68
C VAL A 129 -1.08 -9.39 9.42
N MET A 130 -1.62 -8.38 8.75
CA MET A 130 -2.62 -7.47 9.33
C MET A 130 -3.94 -8.19 9.66
N LEU A 131 -4.35 -9.14 8.82
CA LEU A 131 -5.59 -9.92 8.97
C LEU A 131 -5.45 -11.11 9.93
N ALA A 132 -4.26 -11.73 10.01
CA ALA A 132 -4.02 -12.88 10.88
C ALA A 132 -4.14 -12.52 12.36
N LYS A 133 -3.93 -11.25 12.71
CA LYS A 133 -4.00 -10.78 14.09
C LYS A 133 -5.45 -10.52 14.50
N LYS A 134 -6.17 -11.59 14.82
CA LYS A 134 -7.29 -11.51 15.77
C LYS A 134 -6.68 -11.28 17.15
N GLY A 135 -7.19 -10.25 17.85
CA GLY A 135 -6.81 -9.95 19.23
C GLY A 135 -7.03 -11.15 20.15
#